data_AF-A0A061BJ82-F1
#
_entry.id   AF-A0A061BJ82-F1
#
_cell.length_a   1.000
_cell.length_b   1.000
_cell.length_c   1.000
_cell.angle_alpha   90.00
_cell.angle_beta   90.00
_cell.angle_gamma   90.00
#
_symmetry.space_group_name_H-M   'P 1'
#
loop_
_entity.id
_entity.type
_entity.pdbx_description
1 polymer ?
#
loop_
_entity_poly.entity_id
_entity_poly.type
_entity_poly.pdbx_seq_one_letter_code
_entity_poly.pdbx_strand_id
1 'polypeptide(L)'
;MRLGTGLCQCGEAVETRQHYILKCSLYTDKRQQLRREIGSSNLNMDKIFSPRSPLSPILFHLYNSGALQACETPTSTAFSWIDDLNVLAWGRNIEDAVSAAQQIAPGLEEWSATHHSLFKPSKTLVMRFSPARDRSPDDPKVVLCGEELEFSSALGMLGVTIDKRLTFKEQEHMASRMSKASKVLIGVGLLAKS
;
A
#
# COMPACT_ATOMS: atom_id res chain seq x y z
N MET A 1 -19.12 -0.56 19.14
CA MET A 1 -17.74 -0.94 19.51
C MET A 1 -17.65 -2.45 19.53
N ARG A 2 -17.10 -3.08 18.48
CA ARG A 2 -16.77 -4.51 18.49
C ARG A 2 -15.28 -4.64 18.76
N LEU A 3 -14.92 -4.98 20.00
CA LEU A 3 -13.56 -5.33 20.35
C LEU A 3 -13.17 -6.66 19.67
N GLY A 4 -12.31 -6.57 18.65
CA GLY A 4 -11.16 -7.47 18.46
C GLY A 4 -11.37 -8.99 18.37
N THR A 5 -12.49 -9.51 17.86
CA THR A 5 -12.63 -10.97 17.69
C THR A 5 -11.90 -11.53 16.47
N GLY A 6 -11.45 -10.68 15.53
CA GLY A 6 -10.89 -11.11 14.24
C GLY A 6 -11.91 -11.81 13.33
N LEU A 7 -13.19 -11.84 13.72
CA LEU A 7 -14.25 -12.46 12.95
C LEU A 7 -14.69 -11.56 11.80
N CYS A 8 -14.97 -12.19 10.66
CA CYS A 8 -15.56 -11.52 9.52
C CYS A 8 -16.93 -10.93 9.86
N GLN A 9 -17.34 -9.89 9.15
CA GLN A 9 -18.65 -9.25 9.32
C GLN A 9 -19.82 -10.24 9.20
N CYS A 10 -19.65 -11.34 8.44
CA CYS A 10 -20.64 -12.41 8.34
C CYS A 10 -20.85 -13.18 9.65
N GLY A 11 -19.89 -13.13 10.58
CA GLY A 11 -19.91 -13.83 11.87
C GLY A 11 -19.56 -15.32 11.82
N GLU A 12 -19.28 -15.89 10.63
CA GLU A 12 -19.12 -17.34 10.44
C GLU A 12 -17.68 -17.84 10.62
N ALA A 13 -16.69 -16.99 10.38
CA ALA A 13 -15.28 -17.36 10.44
C ALA A 13 -14.40 -16.14 10.72
N VAL A 14 -13.14 -16.43 11.05
CA VAL A 14 -12.06 -15.43 11.07
C VAL A 14 -11.90 -14.80 9.69
N GLU A 15 -11.78 -13.47 9.64
CA GLU A 15 -11.60 -12.79 8.37
C GLU A 15 -10.20 -13.01 7.82
N THR A 16 -10.16 -13.63 6.65
CA THR A 16 -8.96 -13.87 5.86
C THR A 16 -9.29 -13.56 4.41
N ARG A 17 -8.26 -13.29 3.60
CA ARG A 17 -8.40 -13.16 2.13
C ARG A 17 -9.20 -14.32 1.53
N GLN A 18 -8.91 -15.56 1.94
CA GLN A 18 -9.62 -16.74 1.46
C GLN A 18 -11.09 -16.75 1.88
N HIS A 19 -11.38 -16.41 3.15
CA HIS A 19 -12.77 -16.34 3.59
C HIS A 19 -13.52 -15.24 2.85
N TYR A 20 -13.03 -14.00 2.89
CA TYR A 20 -13.65 -12.83 2.27
C TYR A 20 -13.91 -13.06 0.76
N ILE A 21 -12.89 -13.50 0.03
CA ILE A 21 -12.90 -13.60 -1.44
C ILE A 21 -13.52 -14.91 -1.96
N LEU A 22 -13.55 -16.00 -1.19
CA LEU A 22 -14.03 -17.30 -1.70
C LEU A 22 -15.18 -17.94 -0.93
N LYS A 23 -15.39 -17.58 0.34
CA LYS A 23 -16.29 -18.34 1.23
C LYS A 23 -17.37 -17.50 1.93
N CYS A 24 -17.14 -16.22 2.15
CA CYS A 24 -18.00 -15.35 2.95
C CYS A 24 -19.45 -15.31 2.42
N SER A 25 -20.41 -15.58 3.30
CA SER A 25 -21.83 -15.64 2.93
C SER A 25 -22.38 -14.30 2.43
N LEU A 26 -21.86 -13.17 2.93
CA LEU A 26 -22.25 -11.81 2.52
C LEU A 26 -22.05 -11.53 1.02
N TYR A 27 -21.10 -12.21 0.38
CA TYR A 27 -20.77 -11.99 -1.03
C TYR A 27 -21.19 -13.16 -1.93
N THR A 28 -22.08 -14.04 -1.46
CA THR A 28 -22.49 -15.25 -2.19
C THR A 28 -23.00 -14.93 -3.59
N ASP A 29 -23.93 -13.97 -3.72
CA ASP A 29 -24.56 -13.66 -5.01
C ASP A 29 -23.56 -13.04 -5.99
N LYS A 30 -22.75 -12.07 -5.53
CA LYS A 30 -21.68 -11.46 -6.33
C LYS A 30 -20.65 -12.50 -6.77
N ARG A 31 -20.30 -13.45 -5.89
CA ARG A 31 -19.36 -14.54 -6.18
C ARG A 31 -19.95 -15.54 -7.18
N GLN A 32 -21.25 -15.83 -7.10
CA GLN A 32 -21.93 -16.66 -8.09
C GLN A 32 -21.94 -15.99 -9.47
N GLN A 33 -22.20 -14.68 -9.53
CA GLN A 33 -22.11 -13.93 -10.78
C GLN A 33 -20.70 -14.01 -11.36
N LEU A 34 -19.67 -13.76 -10.54
CA LEU A 34 -18.27 -13.90 -10.97
C LEU A 34 -17.96 -15.31 -11.49
N ARG A 35 -18.44 -16.35 -10.83
CA ARG A 35 -18.28 -17.76 -11.28
C ARG A 35 -18.92 -18.03 -12.64
N ARG A 36 -20.02 -17.36 -12.98
CA ARG A 36 -20.67 -17.49 -14.31
C ARG A 36 -19.82 -16.85 -15.41
N GLU A 37 -19.22 -15.70 -15.12
CA GLU A 37 -18.39 -14.97 -16.09
C GLU A 37 -17.03 -15.64 -16.34
N ILE A 38 -16.35 -16.09 -15.27
CA ILE A 38 -14.96 -16.59 -15.39
C ILE A 38 -14.84 -18.11 -15.36
N GLY A 39 -15.94 -18.82 -15.06
CA GLY A 39 -15.97 -20.27 -14.86
C GLY A 39 -15.59 -20.69 -13.42
N SER A 40 -16.41 -21.55 -12.80
CA SER A 40 -16.25 -21.97 -11.40
C SER A 40 -14.87 -22.56 -11.06
N SER A 41 -14.24 -23.27 -11.99
CA SER A 41 -12.91 -23.87 -11.81
C SER A 41 -11.76 -22.86 -11.83
N ASN A 42 -12.03 -21.63 -12.25
CA ASN A 42 -11.06 -20.53 -12.26
C ASN A 42 -11.11 -19.67 -11.00
N LEU A 43 -12.19 -19.78 -10.20
CA LEU A 43 -12.32 -19.07 -8.93
C LEU A 43 -11.76 -19.89 -7.74
N ASN A 44 -10.46 -20.14 -7.73
CA ASN A 44 -9.75 -20.81 -6.63
C ASN A 44 -8.47 -20.06 -6.22
N MET A 45 -7.94 -20.35 -5.03
CA MET A 45 -6.78 -19.63 -4.47
C MET A 45 -5.59 -19.61 -5.42
N ASP A 46 -5.20 -20.76 -5.97
CA ASP A 46 -3.98 -20.89 -6.78
C ASP A 46 -4.08 -20.09 -8.08
N LYS A 47 -5.25 -20.06 -8.71
CA LYS A 47 -5.47 -19.32 -9.96
C LYS A 47 -5.72 -17.84 -9.74
N ILE A 48 -6.35 -17.47 -8.63
CA ILE A 48 -6.71 -16.08 -8.36
C ILE A 48 -5.53 -15.29 -7.83
N PHE A 49 -4.78 -15.86 -6.90
CA PHE A 49 -3.64 -15.18 -6.26
C PHE A 49 -2.31 -15.46 -6.98
N SER A 50 -2.33 -16.24 -8.07
CA SER A 50 -1.18 -16.37 -8.95
C SER A 50 -0.76 -15.00 -9.49
N PRO A 51 0.55 -14.68 -9.53
CA PRO A 51 1.06 -13.45 -10.15
C PRO A 51 0.66 -13.29 -11.62
N ARG A 52 0.25 -14.38 -12.29
CA ARG A 52 -0.20 -14.38 -13.69
C ARG A 52 -1.70 -14.11 -13.84
N SER A 53 -2.42 -13.95 -12.75
CA SER A 53 -3.86 -13.73 -12.76
C SER A 53 -4.18 -12.25 -12.93
N PRO A 54 -4.95 -11.85 -13.96
CA PRO A 54 -5.41 -10.46 -14.09
C PRO A 54 -6.38 -10.06 -12.96
N LEU A 55 -6.96 -11.02 -12.26
CA LEU A 55 -7.87 -10.78 -11.14
C LEU A 55 -7.16 -10.51 -9.81
N SER A 56 -5.90 -10.95 -9.68
CA SER A 56 -5.15 -10.81 -8.42
C SER A 56 -5.13 -9.35 -7.95
N PRO A 57 -4.65 -8.36 -8.74
CA PRO A 57 -4.56 -6.98 -8.27
C PRO A 57 -5.91 -6.37 -7.87
N ILE A 58 -6.96 -6.70 -8.62
CA ILE A 58 -8.33 -6.22 -8.37
C ILE A 58 -8.84 -6.75 -7.02
N LEU A 59 -8.59 -8.02 -6.72
CA LEU A 59 -9.08 -8.66 -5.51
C LEU A 59 -8.28 -8.25 -4.28
N PHE A 60 -6.98 -7.99 -4.42
CA PHE A 60 -6.19 -7.33 -3.38
C PHE A 60 -6.71 -5.92 -3.08
N HIS A 61 -7.03 -5.15 -4.11
CA HIS A 61 -7.61 -3.82 -3.93
C HIS A 61 -8.99 -3.89 -3.23
N LEU A 62 -9.85 -4.84 -3.64
CA LEU A 62 -11.13 -5.07 -2.99
C LEU A 62 -10.97 -5.45 -1.51
N TYR A 63 -9.97 -6.28 -1.19
CA TYR A 63 -9.68 -6.67 0.19
C TYR A 63 -9.23 -5.49 1.04
N ASN A 64 -8.34 -4.64 0.50
CA ASN A 64 -7.82 -3.47 1.20
C ASN A 64 -8.79 -2.28 1.23
N SER A 65 -9.93 -2.36 0.52
CA SER A 65 -10.87 -1.24 0.38
C SER A 65 -11.38 -0.70 1.72
N GLY A 66 -11.55 -1.55 2.74
CA GLY A 66 -11.90 -1.11 4.09
C GLY A 66 -10.82 -0.23 4.72
N ALA A 67 -9.54 -0.59 4.59
CA ALA A 67 -8.41 0.22 5.04
C ALA A 67 -8.33 1.56 4.27
N LEU A 68 -8.54 1.52 2.95
CA LEU A 68 -8.55 2.74 2.13
C LEU A 68 -9.66 3.70 2.57
N GLN A 69 -10.86 3.17 2.82
CA GLN A 69 -12.00 3.96 3.29
C GLN A 69 -11.75 4.57 4.67
N ALA A 70 -11.09 3.84 5.58
CA ALA A 70 -10.72 4.36 6.90
C ALA A 70 -9.76 5.54 6.85
N CYS A 71 -8.99 5.68 5.75
CA CYS A 71 -8.04 6.78 5.56
C CYS A 71 -8.64 8.01 4.88
N GLU A 72 -9.85 7.91 4.32
CA GLU A 72 -10.44 8.98 3.53
C GLU A 72 -11.08 10.03 4.44
N THR A 73 -10.45 11.20 4.52
CA THR A 73 -10.93 12.34 5.31
C THR A 73 -10.69 13.65 4.53
N PRO A 74 -11.23 14.80 4.97
CA PRO A 74 -10.91 16.09 4.34
C PRO A 74 -9.43 16.48 4.36
N THR A 75 -8.60 15.77 5.14
CA THR A 75 -7.17 16.04 5.35
C THR A 75 -6.29 14.82 5.15
N SER A 76 -6.84 13.70 4.64
CA SER A 76 -6.08 12.49 4.34
C SER A 76 -6.73 11.65 3.24
N THR A 77 -5.91 10.91 2.52
CA THR A 77 -6.35 9.90 1.55
C THR A 77 -5.36 8.74 1.55
N ALA A 78 -5.74 7.62 0.97
CA ALA A 78 -4.86 6.47 0.82
C ALA A 78 -5.01 5.80 -0.53
N PHE A 79 -3.94 5.11 -0.93
CA PHE A 79 -3.94 4.22 -2.07
C PHE A 79 -3.09 2.99 -1.75
N SER A 80 -3.51 1.85 -2.30
CA SER A 80 -2.84 0.57 -2.04
C SER A 80 -2.41 -0.11 -3.33
N TRP A 81 -1.29 -0.82 -3.27
CA TRP A 81 -0.85 -1.73 -4.31
C TRP A 81 -0.51 -3.10 -3.71
N ILE A 82 -1.33 -4.11 -4.02
CA ILE A 82 -1.20 -5.47 -3.49
C ILE A 82 -1.18 -5.45 -1.95
N ASP A 83 -0.02 -5.61 -1.32
CA ASP A 83 0.13 -5.64 0.14
C ASP A 83 0.60 -4.27 0.70
N ASP A 84 1.00 -3.33 -0.16
CA ASP A 84 1.47 -2.01 0.27
C ASP A 84 0.30 -1.03 0.38
N LEU A 85 0.17 -0.38 1.54
CA LEU A 85 -0.77 0.71 1.78
C LEU A 85 0.01 2.01 1.97
N ASN A 86 -0.34 3.04 1.21
CA ASN A 86 0.26 4.35 1.28
C ASN A 86 -0.81 5.36 1.72
N VAL A 87 -0.45 6.20 2.68
CA VAL A 87 -1.32 7.26 3.21
C VAL A 87 -0.69 8.60 2.90
N LEU A 88 -1.49 9.54 2.44
CA LEU A 88 -1.15 10.95 2.37
C LEU A 88 -2.03 11.72 3.36
N ALA A 89 -1.41 12.50 4.24
CA ALA A 89 -2.10 13.41 5.15
C ALA A 89 -1.53 14.82 4.99
N TRP A 90 -2.38 15.84 5.09
CA TRP A 90 -1.99 17.23 4.83
C TRP A 90 -2.62 18.23 5.82
N GLY A 91 -1.99 19.39 5.92
CA GLY A 91 -2.36 20.46 6.85
C GLY A 91 -1.64 21.77 6.51
N ARG A 92 -1.89 22.83 7.28
CA ARG A 92 -1.24 24.14 7.04
C ARG A 92 0.21 24.17 7.53
N ASN A 93 0.52 23.31 8.50
CA ASN A 93 1.83 23.07 9.07
C ASN A 93 1.99 21.56 9.32
N ILE A 94 3.14 21.14 9.84
CA ILE A 94 3.42 19.72 10.08
C ILE A 94 2.55 19.15 11.20
N GLU A 95 2.21 19.95 12.19
CA GLU A 95 1.39 19.56 13.32
C GLU A 95 -0.03 19.20 12.85
N ASP A 96 -0.62 20.02 11.98
CA ASP A 96 -1.91 19.75 11.34
C ASP A 96 -1.85 18.44 10.51
N ALA A 97 -0.78 18.24 9.73
CA ALA A 97 -0.62 17.05 8.88
C ALA A 97 -0.41 15.76 9.71
N VAL A 98 0.39 15.81 10.77
CA VAL A 98 0.57 14.69 11.71
C VAL A 98 -0.71 14.43 12.48
N SER A 99 -1.44 15.47 12.89
CA SER A 99 -2.76 15.31 13.52
C SER A 99 -3.73 14.59 12.58
N ALA A 100 -3.74 14.93 11.29
CA ALA A 100 -4.56 14.23 10.30
C ALA A 100 -4.15 12.75 10.14
N ALA A 101 -2.85 12.45 10.11
CA ALA A 101 -2.35 11.08 10.08
C ALA A 101 -2.72 10.28 11.35
N GLN A 102 -2.61 10.88 12.53
CA GLN A 102 -2.98 10.24 13.80
C GLN A 102 -4.48 10.04 13.95
N GLN A 103 -5.31 10.87 13.31
CA GLN A 103 -6.76 10.71 13.33
C GLN A 103 -7.24 9.42 12.66
N ILE A 104 -6.55 8.95 11.60
CA ILE A 104 -6.92 7.75 10.87
C ILE A 104 -6.32 6.46 11.46
N ALA A 105 -5.27 6.57 12.28
CA ALA A 105 -4.55 5.42 12.83
C ALA A 105 -5.46 4.41 13.56
N PRO A 106 -6.44 4.83 14.40
CA PRO A 106 -7.35 3.87 15.04
C PRO A 106 -8.19 3.05 14.06
N GLY A 107 -8.63 3.66 12.95
CA GLY A 107 -9.39 2.95 11.91
C GLY A 107 -8.54 1.94 11.15
N LEU A 108 -7.27 2.29 10.89
CA LEU A 108 -6.29 1.38 10.33
C LEU A 108 -5.99 0.20 11.26
N GLU A 109 -5.79 0.47 12.55
CA GLU A 109 -5.53 -0.56 13.56
C GLU A 109 -6.72 -1.51 13.72
N GLU A 110 -7.95 -0.98 13.75
CA GLU A 110 -9.18 -1.80 13.78
C GLU A 110 -9.30 -2.68 12.53
N TRP A 111 -9.05 -2.11 11.34
CA TRP A 111 -9.05 -2.88 10.09
C TRP A 111 -7.99 -3.98 10.10
N SER A 112 -6.77 -3.66 10.53
CA SER A 112 -5.65 -4.60 10.60
C SER A 112 -5.91 -5.76 11.55
N ALA A 113 -6.46 -5.46 12.73
CA ALA A 113 -6.81 -6.46 13.75
C ALA A 113 -7.95 -7.38 13.30
N THR A 114 -8.88 -6.88 12.47
CA THR A 114 -10.01 -7.66 11.96
C THR A 114 -9.64 -8.50 10.74
N HIS A 115 -8.81 -7.99 9.82
CA HIS A 115 -8.56 -8.60 8.51
C HIS A 115 -7.29 -9.46 8.43
N HIS A 116 -6.69 -9.87 9.56
CA HIS A 116 -5.45 -10.68 9.57
C HIS A 116 -4.33 -10.13 8.66
N SER A 117 -4.32 -8.82 8.47
CA SER A 117 -3.38 -8.08 7.63
C SER A 117 -2.64 -7.11 8.55
N LEU A 118 -1.72 -7.68 9.31
CA LEU A 118 -1.01 -6.97 10.37
C LEU A 118 -0.04 -5.96 9.76
N PHE A 119 -0.20 -4.69 10.13
CA PHE A 119 0.82 -3.70 9.84
C PHE A 119 2.10 -4.05 10.60
N LYS A 120 3.24 -3.72 9.98
CA LYS A 120 4.56 -3.86 10.59
C LYS A 120 5.11 -2.45 10.77
N PRO A 121 4.88 -1.79 11.93
CA PRO A 121 5.35 -0.43 12.17
C PRO A 121 6.85 -0.28 11.90
N SER A 122 7.65 -1.31 12.24
CA SER A 122 9.09 -1.38 11.95
C SER A 122 9.47 -1.32 10.45
N LYS A 123 8.51 -1.47 9.54
CA LYS A 123 8.68 -1.35 8.08
C LYS A 123 7.91 -0.18 7.50
N THR A 124 7.11 0.50 8.31
CA THR A 124 6.31 1.65 7.88
C THR A 124 7.16 2.90 8.05
N LEU A 125 7.35 3.62 6.95
CA LEU A 125 8.12 4.86 6.92
C LEU A 125 7.19 6.05 6.79
N VAL A 126 7.55 7.15 7.44
CA VAL A 126 6.90 8.45 7.27
C VAL A 126 7.85 9.36 6.49
N MET A 127 7.29 10.13 5.56
CA MET A 127 8.05 11.17 4.87
C MET A 127 7.29 12.49 4.94
N ARG A 128 8.00 13.52 5.39
CA ARG A 128 7.51 14.89 5.32
C ARG A 128 7.77 15.49 3.94
N PHE A 129 6.71 16.04 3.37
CA PHE A 129 6.80 16.96 2.23
C PHE A 129 6.52 18.38 2.72
N SER A 130 7.49 19.28 2.55
CA SER A 130 7.33 20.69 2.92
C SER A 130 7.94 21.65 1.89
N PRO A 131 7.42 22.89 1.80
CA PRO A 131 8.04 23.93 0.99
C PRO A 131 9.48 24.21 1.44
N ALA A 132 10.36 24.60 0.51
CA ALA A 132 11.77 24.87 0.81
C ALA A 132 12.02 25.97 1.89
N ARG A 133 11.04 26.84 2.12
CA ARG A 133 11.07 27.89 3.14
C ARG A 133 10.70 27.42 4.55
N ASP A 134 10.17 26.22 4.68
CA ASP A 134 9.82 25.62 5.96
C ASP A 134 11.10 25.31 6.74
N ARG A 135 11.18 25.84 7.96
CA ARG A 135 12.34 25.73 8.86
C ARG A 135 11.98 25.03 10.16
N SER A 136 10.85 24.32 10.20
CA SER A 136 10.45 23.55 11.37
C SER A 136 11.58 22.58 11.73
N PRO A 137 12.15 22.67 12.95
CA PRO A 137 13.36 21.95 13.29
C PRO A 137 13.12 20.45 13.50
N ASP A 138 11.94 20.09 14.00
CA ASP A 138 11.58 18.71 14.38
C ASP A 138 10.29 18.26 13.70
N ASP A 139 10.21 16.95 13.47
CA ASP A 139 9.00 16.27 13.00
C ASP A 139 8.22 15.72 14.20
N PRO A 140 6.92 16.04 14.35
CA PRO A 140 6.08 15.45 15.38
C PRO A 140 5.94 13.94 15.18
N LYS A 141 5.76 13.21 16.29
CA LYS A 141 5.67 11.75 16.30
C LYS A 141 4.39 11.27 15.62
N VAL A 142 4.53 10.28 14.74
CA VAL A 142 3.42 9.48 14.21
C VAL A 142 3.50 8.12 14.89
N VAL A 143 2.37 7.61 15.38
CA VAL A 143 2.30 6.34 16.13
C VAL A 143 1.31 5.42 15.44
N LEU A 144 1.73 4.20 15.16
CA LEU A 144 0.88 3.16 14.58
C LEU A 144 1.11 1.86 15.35
N CYS A 145 0.02 1.21 15.77
CA CYS A 145 0.04 0.00 16.58
C CYS A 145 0.85 0.15 17.88
N GLY A 146 0.88 1.35 18.46
CA GLY A 146 1.63 1.66 19.68
C GLY A 146 3.14 1.88 19.48
N GLU A 147 3.65 1.84 18.24
CA GLU A 147 5.05 2.09 17.91
C GLU A 147 5.20 3.44 17.18
N GLU A 148 6.26 4.19 17.53
CA GLU A 148 6.63 5.42 16.82
C GLU A 148 7.24 5.09 15.45
N LEU A 149 6.72 5.72 14.40
CA LEU A 149 7.19 5.50 13.04
C LEU A 149 8.45 6.33 12.75
N GLU A 150 9.35 5.74 11.95
CA GLU A 150 10.59 6.39 11.53
C GLU A 150 10.35 7.38 10.38
N PHE A 151 10.88 8.60 10.53
CA PHE A 151 10.92 9.58 9.45
C PHE A 151 12.11 9.31 8.53
N SER A 152 11.83 9.19 7.23
CA SER A 152 12.84 8.99 6.19
C SER A 152 12.86 10.13 5.17
N SER A 153 14.06 10.43 4.65
CA SER A 153 14.24 11.39 3.54
C SER A 153 14.00 10.79 2.16
N ALA A 154 13.90 9.46 2.05
CA ALA A 154 13.64 8.72 0.81
C ALA A 154 12.73 7.51 1.07
N LEU A 155 11.73 7.26 0.22
CA LEU A 155 10.85 6.10 0.30
C LEU A 155 10.80 5.36 -1.04
N GLY A 156 10.81 4.04 -1.01
CA GLY A 156 10.60 3.22 -2.21
C GLY A 156 9.12 2.94 -2.40
N MET A 157 8.57 3.25 -3.57
CA MET A 157 7.19 2.96 -3.92
C MET A 157 7.13 2.43 -5.35
N LEU A 158 6.70 1.17 -5.53
CA LEU A 158 6.56 0.53 -6.86
C LEU A 158 7.84 0.58 -7.73
N GLY A 159 9.01 0.46 -7.10
CA GLY A 159 10.30 0.55 -7.79
C GLY A 159 10.80 1.97 -8.07
N VAL A 160 10.09 2.98 -7.57
CA VAL A 160 10.41 4.41 -7.67
C VAL A 160 10.80 4.93 -6.29
N THR A 161 12.02 5.45 -6.14
CA THR A 161 12.46 6.15 -4.92
C THR A 161 11.96 7.60 -4.90
N ILE A 162 11.01 7.93 -4.05
CA ILE A 162 10.54 9.31 -3.86
C ILE A 162 11.41 9.95 -2.78
N ASP A 163 12.02 11.10 -3.06
CA ASP A 163 12.75 11.89 -2.06
C ASP A 163 11.89 13.04 -1.52
N LYS A 164 12.25 13.56 -0.34
CA LYS A 164 11.49 14.62 0.36
C LYS A 164 11.28 15.92 -0.43
N ARG A 165 12.06 16.16 -1.50
CA ARG A 165 11.91 17.34 -2.38
C ARG A 165 11.25 16.99 -3.72
N LEU A 166 10.78 15.76 -3.89
CA LEU A 166 10.18 15.25 -5.12
C LEU A 166 11.09 15.46 -6.34
N THR A 167 12.40 15.33 -6.17
CA THR A 167 13.38 15.53 -7.25
C THR A 167 13.62 14.30 -8.11
N PHE A 168 13.33 13.10 -7.59
CA PHE A 168 13.52 11.82 -8.29
C PHE A 168 14.96 11.61 -8.79
N LYS A 169 15.94 12.13 -8.04
CA LYS A 169 17.37 12.09 -8.42
C LYS A 169 17.90 10.67 -8.58
N GLU A 170 17.46 9.73 -7.74
CA GLU A 170 17.87 8.33 -7.84
C GLU A 170 17.50 7.74 -9.21
N GLN A 171 16.32 8.07 -9.74
CA GLN A 171 15.84 7.63 -11.04
C GLN A 171 16.60 8.31 -12.17
N GLU A 172 16.90 9.61 -12.04
CA GLU A 172 17.76 10.32 -12.99
C GLU A 172 19.15 9.67 -13.07
N HIS A 173 19.75 9.36 -11.91
CA HIS A 173 21.02 8.65 -11.83
C HIS A 173 20.94 7.24 -12.42
N MET A 174 19.89 6.48 -12.12
CA MET A 174 19.67 5.15 -12.70
C MET A 174 19.51 5.21 -14.22
N ALA A 175 18.68 6.12 -14.74
CA ALA A 175 18.49 6.30 -16.18
C ALA A 175 19.79 6.69 -16.89
N SER A 176 20.58 7.59 -16.30
CA SER A 176 21.90 7.97 -16.80
C SER A 176 22.87 6.78 -16.82
N ARG A 177 22.90 5.97 -15.75
CA ARG A 177 23.73 4.76 -15.67
C ARG A 177 23.28 3.70 -16.67
N MET A 178 21.99 3.48 -16.84
CA MET A 178 21.44 2.56 -17.84
C MET A 178 21.79 3.02 -19.25
N SER A 179 21.66 4.31 -19.57
CA SER A 179 22.06 4.86 -20.86
C SER A 179 23.56 4.65 -21.14
N LYS A 180 24.42 4.90 -20.14
CA LYS A 180 25.87 4.63 -20.25
C LYS A 180 26.17 3.14 -20.44
N ALA A 181 25.51 2.26 -19.67
CA ALA A 181 25.68 0.81 -19.76
C ALA A 181 25.24 0.28 -21.13
N SER A 182 24.10 0.74 -21.65
CA SER A 182 23.62 0.39 -23.00
C SER A 182 24.61 0.80 -24.09
N LYS A 183 25.23 1.98 -23.99
CA LYS A 183 26.27 2.41 -24.94
C LYS A 183 27.51 1.50 -24.91
N VAL A 184 27.96 1.12 -23.72
CA VAL A 184 29.07 0.17 -23.55
C VAL A 184 28.71 -1.20 -24.12
N LEU A 185 27.49 -1.69 -23.85
CA LEU A 185 27.01 -2.99 -24.36
C LEU A 185 26.93 -3.00 -25.89
N ILE A 186 26.45 -1.93 -26.51
CA ILE A 186 26.48 -1.75 -27.98
C ILE A 186 27.92 -1.77 -28.48
N GLY A 187 28.84 -1.04 -27.83
CA GLY A 187 30.26 -1.02 -28.19
C GLY A 187 30.92 -2.41 -28.12
N VAL A 188 30.68 -3.16 -27.04
CA VAL A 188 31.16 -4.55 -26.90
C VAL A 188 30.52 -5.46 -27.95
N GLY A 189 29.22 -5.29 -28.23
CA GLY A 189 28.52 -6.05 -29.26
C GLY A 189 29.00 -5.77 -30.69
N LEU A 190 29.55 -4.58 -30.95
CA LEU A 190 30.20 -4.25 -32.22
C LEU A 190 31.58 -4.92 -32.35
N LEU A 191 32.35 -4.98 -31.25
CA LEU A 191 33.64 -5.68 -31.19
C LEU A 191 33.50 -7.21 -31.28
N ALA A 192 32.38 -7.77 -30.82
CA ALA A 192 32.11 -9.21 -30.95
C ALA A 192 31.69 -9.64 -32.37
N LYS A 193 31.43 -8.67 -33.27
CA LYS A 193 31.03 -8.89 -34.67
C LYS A 193 32.13 -8.59 -35.69
N SER A 194 33.31 -8.14 -35.24
CA SER A 194 34.54 -7.95 -36.03
C SER A 194 35.48 -9.14 -35.85
#